data_AF-A0A2M7QE38-F1
#
_entry.id   AF-A0A2M7QE38-F1
#
_cell.length_a   1.000
_cell.length_b   1.000
_cell.length_c   1.000
_cell.angle_alpha   90.00
_cell.angle_beta   90.00
_cell.angle_gamma   90.00
#
_symmetry.space_group_name_H-M   'P 1'
#
loop_
_entity.id
_entity.type
_entity.pdbx_description
1 polymer ?
#
loop_
_entity_poly.entity_id
_entity_poly.type
_entity_poly.pdbx_seq_one_letter_code
_entity_poly.pdbx_strand_id
1 'polypeptide(L)'
;IAGSLVRSNITPSVIVIDLKSRREALKVNSKFEIRNSKLRKYRNKAGTIDSQAVARLCKLRDQYLLRHKPLRMIVEGEEDLLALAAILLAPLHSIILYGQYNLGVILVTVTEEKKNEIYKIVSKFEVK
;
A
#
# COMPACT_ATOMS: atom_id res chain seq x y z
N ILE A 1 2.30 -3.76 -10.06
CA ILE A 1 1.81 -2.39 -10.39
C ILE A 1 2.94 -1.37 -10.32
N ALA A 2 3.53 -1.14 -9.13
CA ALA A 2 4.57 -0.12 -8.92
C ALA A 2 5.72 -0.17 -9.95
N GLY A 3 6.26 -1.35 -10.25
CA GLY A 3 7.33 -1.50 -11.23
C GLY A 3 6.95 -1.07 -12.67
N SER A 4 5.68 -1.24 -13.07
CA SER A 4 5.20 -0.79 -14.38
C SER A 4 5.03 0.73 -14.44
N LEU A 5 4.55 1.36 -13.36
CA LEU A 5 4.42 2.82 -13.27
C LEU A 5 5.79 3.49 -13.38
N VAL A 6 6.77 2.99 -12.62
CA VAL A 6 8.15 3.52 -12.64
C VAL A 6 8.78 3.38 -14.03
N ARG A 7 8.56 2.26 -14.73
CA ARG A 7 9.02 2.08 -16.12
C ARG A 7 8.35 3.05 -17.11
N SER A 8 7.20 3.58 -16.76
CA SER A 8 6.42 4.53 -17.58
C SER A 8 6.66 5.98 -17.15
N ASN A 9 7.73 6.27 -16.40
CA ASN A 9 8.05 7.57 -15.81
C ASN A 9 6.98 8.15 -14.85
N ILE A 10 6.10 7.30 -14.33
CA ILE A 10 5.14 7.69 -13.29
C ILE A 10 5.71 7.26 -11.94
N THR A 11 5.94 8.24 -11.05
CA THR A 11 6.50 7.97 -9.71
C THR A 11 5.39 8.04 -8.67
N PRO A 12 4.97 6.92 -8.06
CA PRO A 12 3.97 6.94 -7.00
C PRO A 12 4.49 7.66 -5.75
N SER A 13 3.60 8.38 -5.08
CA SER A 13 3.90 9.12 -3.84
C SER A 13 4.27 8.19 -2.68
N VAL A 14 3.50 7.12 -2.51
CA VAL A 14 3.71 6.08 -1.51
C VAL A 14 3.54 4.73 -2.20
N ILE A 15 4.49 3.83 -1.97
CA ILE A 15 4.48 2.47 -2.51
C ILE A 15 4.42 1.48 -1.36
N VAL A 16 3.39 0.65 -1.32
CA VAL A 16 3.31 -0.54 -0.47
C VAL A 16 3.54 -1.73 -1.38
N ILE A 17 4.42 -2.65 -1.00
CA ILE A 17 4.65 -3.89 -1.74
C ILE A 17 4.81 -5.05 -0.77
N ASP A 18 4.21 -6.19 -1.10
CA ASP A 18 4.72 -7.47 -0.66
C ASP A 18 5.83 -7.92 -1.64
N LEU A 19 6.86 -8.61 -1.15
CA LEU A 19 7.91 -9.15 -2.04
C LEU A 19 7.46 -10.46 -2.71
N LYS A 20 6.15 -10.66 -2.83
CA LYS A 20 5.52 -11.85 -3.36
C LYS A 20 4.65 -11.46 -4.55
N SER A 21 4.58 -12.33 -5.54
CA SER A 21 3.60 -12.21 -6.62
C SER A 21 3.11 -13.60 -6.90
N ARG A 22 1.79 -13.81 -6.91
CA ARG A 22 1.17 -15.14 -7.13
C ARG A 22 1.73 -16.23 -6.20
N ARG A 23 2.02 -15.89 -4.94
CA ARG A 23 2.65 -16.75 -3.91
C ARG A 23 4.09 -17.19 -4.22
N GLU A 24 4.73 -16.65 -5.24
CA GLU A 24 6.15 -16.87 -5.55
C GLU A 24 6.98 -15.62 -5.21
N ALA A 25 8.24 -15.82 -4.81
CA ALA A 25 9.14 -14.72 -4.52
C ALA A 25 9.49 -13.98 -5.82
N LEU A 26 9.31 -12.65 -5.83
CA LEU A 26 9.72 -11.84 -6.97
C LEU A 26 11.26 -11.80 -7.06
N LYS A 27 11.82 -12.22 -8.21
CA LYS A 27 13.21 -11.89 -8.57
C LYS A 27 13.27 -10.38 -8.84
N VAL A 28 13.67 -9.61 -7.84
CA VAL A 28 13.76 -8.15 -7.92
C VAL A 28 14.90 -7.79 -8.88
N ASN A 29 14.57 -7.42 -10.12
CA ASN A 29 15.55 -6.90 -11.06
C ASN A 29 16.08 -5.53 -10.58
N SER A 30 17.41 -5.42 -10.61
CA SER A 30 18.34 -4.41 -10.06
C SER A 30 18.03 -2.92 -10.23
N LYS A 31 17.02 -2.49 -10.98
CA LYS A 31 16.61 -1.06 -10.99
C LYS A 31 15.76 -0.65 -9.78
N PHE A 32 15.20 -1.62 -9.07
CA PHE A 32 14.59 -1.44 -7.75
C PHE A 32 15.62 -1.69 -6.63
N GLU A 33 16.91 -1.52 -6.92
CA GLU A 33 17.99 -1.84 -5.98
C GLU A 33 17.71 -1.24 -4.61
N ILE A 34 17.52 -2.19 -3.69
CA ILE A 34 17.27 -1.96 -2.29
C ILE A 34 18.61 -1.48 -1.75
N ARG A 35 18.88 -0.17 -1.86
CA ARG A 35 20.01 0.43 -1.14
C ARG A 35 19.84 0.07 0.33
N ASN A 36 20.79 -0.73 0.78
CA ASN A 36 21.00 -1.20 2.15
C ASN A 36 20.60 -0.17 3.19
N SER A 37 19.48 -0.41 3.85
CA SER A 37 19.24 0.06 5.22
C SER A 37 18.14 -0.84 5.77
N LYS A 38 18.44 -1.64 6.80
CA LYS A 38 17.51 -2.40 7.66
C LYS A 38 16.03 -2.09 7.38
N LEU A 39 15.46 -2.66 6.31
CA LEU A 39 14.07 -2.36 5.94
C LEU A 39 13.22 -3.13 6.94
N ARG A 40 12.73 -2.41 7.95
CA ARG A 40 11.78 -2.95 8.92
C ARG A 40 10.60 -3.49 8.13
N LYS A 41 10.48 -4.81 8.07
CA LYS A 41 9.35 -5.50 7.48
C LYS A 41 8.16 -5.32 8.42
N TYR A 42 7.05 -4.83 7.90
CA TYR A 42 5.79 -4.76 8.63
C TYR A 42 5.01 -6.01 8.29
N ARG A 43 4.49 -6.71 9.28
CA ARG A 43 3.73 -7.94 9.04
C ARG A 43 2.26 -7.59 8.91
N ASN A 44 1.58 -8.14 7.92
CA ASN A 44 0.12 -8.11 7.83
C ASN A 44 -0.36 -9.53 7.52
N LYS A 45 -0.87 -10.25 8.53
CA LYS A 45 -1.28 -11.65 8.33
C LYS A 45 -2.46 -11.70 7.35
N ALA A 46 -2.61 -12.85 6.69
CA ALA A 46 -3.74 -13.07 5.80
C ALA A 46 -5.08 -12.84 6.52
N GLY A 47 -5.99 -12.09 5.90
CA GLY A 47 -7.28 -11.73 6.46
C GLY A 47 -7.24 -10.69 7.58
N THR A 48 -6.11 -10.01 7.82
CA THR A 48 -5.98 -9.02 8.90
C THR A 48 -5.59 -7.63 8.39
N ILE A 49 -5.87 -6.62 9.20
CA ILE A 49 -5.35 -5.25 9.06
C ILE A 49 -4.51 -4.95 10.30
N ASP A 50 -3.21 -5.19 10.22
CA ASP A 50 -2.27 -5.04 11.34
C ASP A 50 -2.07 -3.55 11.71
N SER A 51 -2.27 -3.23 12.99
CA SER A 51 -2.19 -1.85 13.49
C SER A 51 -0.80 -1.23 13.34
N GLN A 52 0.28 -2.01 13.39
CA GLN A 52 1.64 -1.51 13.18
C GLN A 52 1.88 -1.19 11.71
N ALA A 53 1.34 -2.00 10.80
CA ALA A 53 1.38 -1.72 9.36
C ALA A 53 0.58 -0.45 9.03
N VAL A 54 -0.61 -0.28 9.60
CA VAL A 54 -1.43 0.95 9.44
C VAL A 54 -0.72 2.17 10.02
N ALA A 55 -0.15 2.06 11.22
CA ALA A 55 0.60 3.16 11.84
C ALA A 55 1.81 3.57 10.98
N ARG A 56 2.47 2.61 10.32
CA ARG A 56 3.52 2.94 9.36
C ARG A 56 2.98 3.66 8.14
N LEU A 57 1.87 3.19 7.58
CA LEU A 57 1.24 3.80 6.42
C LEU A 57 0.86 5.27 6.70
N CYS A 58 0.31 5.53 7.89
CA CYS A 58 0.05 6.88 8.39
C CYS A 58 1.32 7.75 8.41
N LYS A 59 2.41 7.23 8.99
CA LYS A 59 3.72 7.93 8.99
C LYS A 59 4.27 8.18 7.59
N LEU A 60 4.08 7.27 6.64
CA LEU A 60 4.53 7.46 5.26
C LEU A 60 3.76 8.57 4.56
N ARG A 61 2.43 8.59 4.73
CA ARG A 61 1.59 9.68 4.24
C ARG A 61 2.09 11.02 4.78
N ASP A 62 2.26 11.13 6.10
CA ASP A 62 2.67 12.39 6.72
C ASP A 62 4.06 12.84 6.26
N GLN A 63 5.00 11.89 6.13
CA GLN A 63 6.33 12.16 5.60
C GLN A 63 6.29 12.62 4.14
N TYR A 64 5.43 12.03 3.31
CA TYR A 64 5.25 12.45 1.93
C TYR A 64 4.63 13.85 1.86
N LEU A 65 3.57 14.12 2.62
CA LEU A 65 2.91 15.42 2.66
C LEU A 65 3.86 16.54 3.11
N LEU A 66 4.80 16.24 4.01
CA LEU A 66 5.77 17.22 4.48
C LEU A 66 6.94 17.44 3.51
N ARG A 67 7.43 16.37 2.87
CA ARG A 67 8.72 16.41 2.14
C ARG A 67 8.58 16.30 0.63
N HIS A 68 7.41 15.91 0.13
CA HIS A 68 7.13 15.59 -1.28
C HIS A 68 8.13 14.62 -1.92
N LYS A 69 8.74 13.75 -1.11
CA LYS A 69 9.66 12.72 -1.57
C LYS A 69 8.94 11.37 -1.63
N PRO A 70 9.03 10.62 -2.75
CA PRO A 70 8.45 9.29 -2.85
C PRO A 70 8.96 8.36 -1.75
N LEU A 71 8.06 7.62 -1.14
CA LEU A 71 8.37 6.70 -0.04
C LEU A 71 7.86 5.30 -0.34
N ARG A 72 8.46 4.30 0.30
CA ARG A 72 8.04 2.90 0.19
C ARG A 72 8.02 2.18 1.53
N MET A 73 7.15 1.20 1.64
CA MET A 73 7.20 0.16 2.68
C MET A 73 7.09 -1.23 2.08
N ILE A 74 7.73 -2.17 2.76
CA ILE A 74 7.68 -3.58 2.44
C ILE A 74 6.87 -4.28 3.52
N VAL A 75 5.87 -5.05 3.08
CA VAL A 75 4.97 -5.81 3.94
C VAL A 75 5.26 -7.30 3.78
N GLU A 76 5.27 -8.01 4.90
CA GLU A 76 5.27 -9.48 4.94
C GLU A 76 3.83 -9.96 5.17
N GLY A 77 3.23 -10.51 4.12
CA GLY A 77 1.85 -11.00 4.14
C GLY A 77 0.98 -10.24 3.14
N GLU A 78 -0.26 -9.91 3.50
CA GLU A 78 -1.25 -9.32 2.59
C GLU A 78 -1.11 -7.79 2.47
N GLU A 79 -0.89 -7.30 1.24
CA GLU A 79 -0.86 -5.86 0.90
C GLU A 79 -2.25 -5.30 0.58
N ASP A 80 -3.13 -6.12 0.02
CA ASP A 80 -4.45 -5.76 -0.49
C ASP A 80 -5.39 -5.23 0.60
N LEU A 81 -5.43 -5.87 1.78
CA LEU A 81 -6.21 -5.35 2.91
C LEU A 81 -5.65 -4.02 3.44
N LEU A 82 -4.35 -3.75 3.30
CA LEU A 82 -3.77 -2.45 3.63
C LEU A 82 -4.17 -1.36 2.63
N ALA A 83 -4.62 -1.71 1.43
CA ALA A 83 -5.18 -0.74 0.49
C ALA A 83 -6.45 -0.08 1.04
N LEU A 84 -7.28 -0.81 1.81
CA LEU A 84 -8.44 -0.25 2.49
C LEU A 84 -8.01 0.83 3.50
N ALA A 85 -7.00 0.54 4.31
CA ALA A 85 -6.42 1.52 5.22
C ALA A 85 -5.80 2.71 4.46
N ALA A 86 -5.16 2.47 3.32
CA ALA A 86 -4.61 3.52 2.47
C ALA A 86 -5.69 4.50 1.99
N ILE A 87 -6.84 3.99 1.55
CA ILE A 87 -7.98 4.81 1.09
C ILE A 87 -8.49 5.71 2.23
N LEU A 88 -8.63 5.18 3.44
CA LEU A 88 -9.09 5.95 4.61
C LEU A 88 -8.08 7.04 5.00
N LEU A 89 -6.79 6.72 4.97
CA LEU A 89 -5.73 7.62 5.42
C LEU A 89 -5.37 8.70 4.39
N ALA A 90 -5.51 8.44 3.10
CA ALA A 90 -5.09 9.34 2.04
C ALA A 90 -5.92 10.65 2.02
N PRO A 91 -5.32 11.78 1.59
CA PRO A 91 -6.07 13.00 1.33
C PRO A 91 -7.16 12.80 0.26
N LEU A 92 -8.20 13.65 0.29
CA LEU A 92 -9.20 13.69 -0.77
C LEU A 92 -8.54 13.93 -2.15
N HIS A 93 -9.18 13.41 -3.18
CA HIS A 93 -8.73 13.44 -4.58
C HIS A 93 -7.42 12.69 -4.85
N SER A 94 -6.87 11.98 -3.87
CA SER A 94 -5.77 11.03 -4.10
C SER A 94 -6.22 9.85 -4.95
N ILE A 95 -5.27 9.24 -5.66
CA ILE A 95 -5.50 8.00 -6.41
C ILE A 95 -4.78 6.86 -5.70
N ILE A 96 -5.51 5.82 -5.35
CA ILE A 96 -4.97 4.55 -4.83
C ILE A 96 -5.03 3.50 -5.94
N LEU A 97 -3.90 2.84 -6.18
CA LEU A 97 -3.78 1.72 -7.11
C LEU A 97 -3.39 0.47 -6.32
N TYR A 98 -4.19 -0.58 -6.39
CA TYR A 98 -3.86 -1.85 -5.76
C TYR A 98 -4.24 -3.03 -6.66
N GLY A 99 -3.64 -4.19 -6.40
CA GLY A 99 -3.92 -5.41 -7.14
C GLY A 99 -5.01 -6.21 -6.44
N GLN A 100 -5.94 -6.78 -7.19
CA GLN A 100 -6.90 -7.74 -6.68
C GLN A 100 -6.89 -9.02 -7.52
N TYR A 101 -6.86 -10.16 -6.84
CA TYR A 101 -6.83 -11.47 -7.50
C TYR A 101 -8.02 -11.60 -8.46
N ASN A 102 -7.75 -12.07 -9.68
CA ASN A 102 -8.69 -12.20 -10.81
C ASN A 102 -9.32 -10.91 -11.37
N LEU A 103 -9.17 -9.76 -10.72
CA LEU A 103 -9.71 -8.48 -11.21
C LEU A 103 -8.62 -7.56 -11.80
N GLY A 104 -7.35 -7.83 -11.51
CA GLY A 104 -6.23 -7.06 -12.03
C GLY A 104 -5.95 -5.83 -11.18
N VAL A 105 -5.74 -4.67 -11.83
CA VAL A 105 -5.41 -3.41 -11.17
C VAL A 105 -6.69 -2.64 -10.89
N ILE A 106 -6.93 -2.30 -9.63
CA ILE A 106 -8.04 -1.46 -9.21
C ILE A 106 -7.52 -0.03 -8.99
N LEU A 107 -8.23 0.93 -9.57
CA LEU A 107 -8.03 2.36 -9.35
C LEU A 107 -9.15 2.90 -8.48
N VAL A 108 -8.79 3.59 -7.40
CA VAL A 108 -9.74 4.25 -6.51
C VAL A 108 -9.38 5.71 -6.36
N THR A 109 -10.30 6.59 -6.74
CA THR A 109 -10.23 8.02 -6.37
C THR A 109 -10.78 8.18 -4.96
N VAL A 110 -10.02 8.85 -4.09
CA VAL A 110 -10.40 9.07 -2.70
C VAL A 110 -11.40 10.22 -2.64
N THR A 111 -12.65 9.89 -2.34
CA THR A 111 -13.74 10.84 -2.05
C THR A 111 -14.30 10.59 -0.65
N GLU A 112 -15.11 11.51 -0.13
CA GLU A 112 -15.80 11.33 1.15
C GLU A 112 -16.73 10.10 1.11
N GLU A 113 -17.46 9.91 0.01
CA GLU A 113 -18.34 8.75 -0.19
C GLU A 113 -17.53 7.45 -0.17
N LYS A 114 -16.39 7.43 -0.88
CA LYS A 114 -15.53 6.26 -0.91
C LYS A 114 -14.93 5.96 0.47
N LYS A 115 -14.50 6.98 1.21
CA LYS A 115 -14.02 6.80 2.59
C LYS A 115 -15.12 6.23 3.49
N ASN A 116 -16.34 6.73 3.39
CA ASN A 116 -17.48 6.22 4.15
C ASN A 116 -17.82 4.77 3.80
N GLU A 117 -17.74 4.40 2.52
CA GLU A 117 -17.91 3.01 2.07
C GLU A 117 -16.85 2.09 2.67
N ILE A 118 -15.57 2.47 2.55
CA ILE A 118 -14.48 1.67 3.10
C ILE A 118 -14.55 1.59 4.63
N TYR A 119 -14.94 2.68 5.30
CA TYR A 119 -15.13 2.69 6.75
C TYR A 119 -16.16 1.65 7.19
N LYS A 120 -17.31 1.56 6.50
CA LYS A 120 -18.35 0.54 6.76
C LYS A 120 -17.88 -0.90 6.50
N ILE A 121 -16.91 -1.08 5.60
CA ILE A 121 -16.30 -2.39 5.35
C ILE A 121 -15.36 -2.73 6.50
N VAL A 122 -14.43 -1.83 6.81
CA VAL A 122 -13.42 -2.01 7.87
C VAL A 122 -14.08 -2.16 9.25
N SER A 123 -15.21 -1.49 9.50
CA SER A 123 -15.95 -1.61 10.77
C SER A 123 -16.57 -2.99 11.01
N LYS A 124 -16.61 -3.86 9.99
CA LYS A 124 -17.06 -5.25 10.12
C LYS A 124 -15.93 -6.21 10.50
N PHE A 125 -14.68 -5.76 10.51
CA PHE A 125 -13.55 -6.57 10.93
C PHE A 125 -13.54 -6.66 12.46
N GLU A 126 -13.24 -7.85 12.99
CA GLU A 126 -13.01 -8.02 14.43
C GLU A 126 -11.76 -7.26 14.85
N VAL A 127 -11.89 -6.38 15.83
CA VAL A 127 -10.75 -5.77 16.51
C VAL A 127 -10.23 -6.80 17.51
N LYS A 128 -9.03 -7.33 17.26
CA LYS A 128 -8.30 -8.23 18.19
C LYS A 128 -7.13 -7.50 18.82
#